data_AF-A0A291QXL7-F1
#
_entry.id   AF-A0A291QXL7-F1
#
_cell.length_a   1.000
_cell.length_b   1.000
_cell.length_c   1.000
_cell.angle_alpha   90.00
_cell.angle_beta   90.00
_cell.angle_gamma   90.00
#
_symmetry.space_group_name_H-M   'P 1'
#
loop_
_entity.id
_entity.type
_entity.pdbx_description
1 polymer ?
#
loop_
_entity_poly.entity_id
_entity_poly.type
_entity_poly.pdbx_seq_one_letter_code
_entity_poly.pdbx_strand_id
1 'polypeptide(L)'
;MNNSKITYTPIDCNYYDRLEAWATGQILCHIIFKSTPLQGDLSTYDGYIKNLFTINGEEFMELDNGRHLRLDQLVSVNGIALVQNQCKI
;
A
#
# COMPACT_ATOMS: atom_id res chain seq x y z
N MET A 1 29.32 -16.89 -4.11
CA MET A 1 28.36 -17.04 -5.22
C MET A 1 27.12 -16.27 -4.80
N ASN A 2 26.99 -15.02 -5.24
CA ASN A 2 26.04 -14.07 -4.65
C ASN A 2 24.99 -13.78 -5.73
N ASN A 3 23.84 -14.43 -5.60
CA ASN A 3 22.73 -14.30 -6.52
C ASN A 3 22.08 -12.93 -6.36
N SER A 4 22.23 -12.07 -7.36
CA SER A 4 21.52 -10.80 -7.50
C SER A 4 20.02 -11.06 -7.73
N LYS A 5 19.27 -11.41 -6.68
CA LYS A 5 17.81 -11.27 -6.70
C LYS A 5 17.50 -9.81 -6.42
N ILE A 6 16.73 -9.19 -7.30
CA ILE A 6 16.07 -7.93 -7.05
C ILE A 6 15.06 -8.26 -5.94
N THR A 7 15.48 -8.11 -4.68
CA THR A 7 14.71 -8.54 -3.52
C THR A 7 13.58 -7.55 -3.32
N TYR A 8 12.37 -7.98 -3.66
CA TYR A 8 11.14 -7.34 -3.22
C TYR A 8 11.30 -6.96 -1.74
N THR A 9 11.27 -5.67 -1.43
CA THR A 9 11.30 -5.21 -0.05
C THR A 9 9.85 -5.23 0.40
N PRO A 10 9.43 -6.23 1.20
CA PRO A 10 8.05 -6.29 1.66
C PRO A 10 7.73 -4.98 2.37
N ILE A 11 6.50 -4.51 2.22
CA ILE A 11 5.99 -3.42 3.04
C ILE A 11 6.26 -3.79 4.51
N ASP A 12 6.70 -2.81 5.29
CA ASP A 12 6.95 -2.97 6.72
C ASP A 12 5.85 -3.85 7.32
N CYS A 13 6.18 -5.00 7.92
CA CYS A 13 5.16 -5.92 8.45
C CYS A 13 4.19 -5.18 9.39
N ASN A 14 4.69 -4.16 10.10
CA ASN A 14 3.89 -3.29 10.96
C ASN A 14 2.84 -2.45 10.21
N TYR A 15 3.07 -2.13 8.93
CA TYR A 15 2.12 -1.39 8.10
C TYR A 15 1.10 -2.32 7.46
N TYR A 16 1.53 -3.50 6.99
CA TYR A 16 0.61 -4.51 6.46
C TYR A 16 -0.39 -4.97 7.53
N ASP A 17 0.08 -5.25 8.75
CA ASP A 17 -0.78 -5.60 9.89
C ASP A 17 -1.83 -4.53 10.21
N ARG A 18 -1.46 -3.24 10.07
CA ARG A 18 -2.43 -2.13 10.23
C ARG A 18 -3.49 -2.12 9.14
N LEU A 19 -3.10 -2.35 7.89
CA LEU A 19 -4.04 -2.44 6.78
C LEU A 19 -5.01 -3.61 7.00
N GLU A 20 -4.53 -4.76 7.45
CA GLU A 20 -5.36 -5.91 7.84
C GLU A 20 -6.29 -5.59 9.01
N ALA A 21 -5.80 -4.87 10.03
CA ALA A 21 -6.60 -4.44 11.16
C ALA A 21 -7.72 -3.47 10.74
N TRP A 22 -7.43 -2.53 9.84
CA TRP A 22 -8.44 -1.62 9.28
C TRP A 22 -9.44 -2.35 8.39
N ALA A 23 -8.99 -3.33 7.61
CA ALA A 23 -9.87 -4.16 6.78
C ALA A 23 -10.82 -5.00 7.63
N THR A 24 -10.28 -5.68 8.65
CA THR A 24 -11.05 -6.50 9.60
C THR A 24 -12.01 -5.64 10.41
N GLY A 25 -11.55 -4.46 10.84
CA GLY A 25 -12.35 -3.51 11.61
C GLY A 25 -13.36 -2.74 10.78
N GLN A 26 -13.35 -2.87 9.44
CA GLN A 26 -14.15 -2.05 8.53
C GLN A 26 -14.04 -0.57 8.91
N ILE A 27 -12.81 -0.08 9.05
CA ILE A 27 -12.52 1.29 9.45
C ILE A 27 -12.44 2.16 8.20
N LEU A 28 -13.11 3.32 8.24
CA LEU A 28 -13.00 4.31 7.19
C LEU A 28 -11.55 4.82 7.13
N CYS A 29 -10.91 4.63 5.98
CA CYS A 29 -9.51 4.95 5.76
C CYS A 29 -9.38 6.08 4.75
N HIS A 30 -8.63 7.12 5.12
CA HIS A 30 -8.24 8.18 4.20
C HIS A 30 -6.93 7.81 3.50
N ILE A 31 -7.02 7.41 2.23
CA ILE A 31 -5.95 6.83 1.45
C ILE A 31 -5.41 7.85 0.47
N ILE A 32 -4.11 8.09 0.48
CA ILE A 32 -3.43 8.98 -0.45
C ILE A 32 -2.48 8.15 -1.31
N PHE A 33 -2.59 8.26 -2.63
CA PHE A 33 -1.70 7.57 -3.57
C PHE A 33 -1.24 8.47 -4.71
N LYS A 34 -0.17 8.07 -5.39
CA LYS A 34 0.36 8.77 -6.57
C LYS A 34 -0.43 8.35 -7.81
N SER A 35 -1.15 9.28 -8.43
CA SER A 35 -1.92 8.98 -9.66
C SER A 35 -1.02 8.79 -10.88
N THR A 36 0.09 9.55 -10.96
CA THR A 36 0.98 9.51 -12.12
C THR A 36 2.45 9.62 -11.67
N PRO A 37 3.33 8.69 -12.08
CA PRO A 37 4.74 8.73 -11.70
C PRO A 37 5.51 9.95 -12.24
N LEU A 38 4.99 10.62 -13.27
CA LEU A 38 5.66 11.75 -13.95
C LEU A 38 5.27 13.14 -13.43
N GLN A 39 4.11 13.30 -12.81
CA GLN A 39 3.61 14.61 -12.37
C GLN A 39 3.54 14.77 -10.85
N GLY A 40 3.69 13.68 -10.08
CA GLY A 40 3.61 13.75 -8.62
C GLY A 40 2.22 14.10 -8.09
N ASP A 41 1.18 14.00 -8.94
CA ASP A 41 -0.19 14.27 -8.53
C ASP A 41 -0.67 13.22 -7.52
N LEU A 42 -1.15 13.70 -6.38
CA LEU A 42 -1.65 12.89 -5.29
C LEU A 42 -3.16 12.82 -5.38
N SER A 43 -3.69 11.61 -5.46
CA SER A 43 -5.12 11.38 -5.37
C SER A 43 -5.49 10.80 -4.02
N THR A 44 -6.55 11.36 -3.45
CA THR A 44 -7.07 11.00 -2.14
C THR A 44 -8.38 10.25 -2.28
N TYR A 45 -8.53 9.18 -1.52
CA TYR A 45 -9.70 8.32 -1.52
C TYR A 45 -10.11 8.00 -0.09
N ASP A 46 -11.38 8.20 0.19
CA ASP A 46 -12.01 7.76 1.43
C ASP A 46 -12.79 6.48 1.14
N GLY A 47 -12.50 5.43 1.89
CA GLY A 47 -13.20 4.16 1.73
C GLY A 47 -12.83 3.15 2.79
N TYR A 48 -13.56 2.04 2.81
CA TYR A 48 -13.25 0.92 3.68
C TYR A 48 -12.36 -0.06 2.94
N ILE A 49 -11.29 -0.51 3.59
CA ILE A 49 -10.45 -1.57 3.03
C ILE A 49 -11.25 -2.86 3.12
N LYS A 50 -11.55 -3.46 1.98
CA LYS A 50 -12.35 -4.69 1.90
C LYS A 50 -11.46 -5.92 1.86
N ASN A 51 -10.36 -5.85 1.13
CA ASN A 51 -9.41 -6.96 1.04
C ASN A 51 -8.02 -6.47 0.64
N LEU A 52 -6.99 -7.23 1.00
CA LEU A 52 -5.60 -7.02 0.57
C LEU A 52 -5.14 -8.29 -0.12
N PHE A 53 -4.52 -8.16 -1.29
CA PHE A 53 -4.07 -9.32 -2.05
C PHE A 53 -2.82 -9.01 -2.87
N THR A 54 -2.08 -10.05 -3.22
CA THR A 54 -0.84 -9.92 -4.00
C THR A 54 -1.01 -10.62 -5.34
N ILE A 55 -0.71 -9.92 -6.44
CA ILE A 55 -0.73 -10.47 -7.80
C ILE A 55 0.68 -10.35 -8.37
N ASN A 56 1.28 -11.47 -8.82
CA ASN A 56 2.62 -11.50 -9.41
C ASN A 56 3.74 -10.87 -8.53
N GLY A 57 3.58 -10.89 -7.21
CA GLY A 57 4.52 -10.27 -6.27
C GLY A 57 4.27 -8.78 -6.03
N GLU A 58 3.22 -8.21 -6.61
CA GLU A 58 2.81 -6.83 -6.39
C GLU A 58 1.61 -6.79 -5.45
N GLU A 59 1.65 -5.94 -4.44
CA GLU A 59 0.59 -5.82 -3.43
C GLU A 59 -0.50 -4.82 -3.87
N PHE A 60 -1.76 -5.23 -3.70
CA PHE A 60 -2.97 -4.49 -4.02
C PHE A 60 -3.94 -4.44 -2.84
N MET A 61 -4.70 -3.35 -2.78
CA MET A 61 -5.75 -3.10 -1.81
C MET A 61 -7.08 -2.93 -2.54
N GLU A 62 -8.08 -3.73 -2.18
CA GLU A 62 -9.48 -3.56 -2.59
C GLU A 62 -10.22 -2.67 -1.60
N LEU A 63 -10.93 -1.67 -2.13
CA LEU A 63 -11.86 -0.84 -1.38
C LEU A 63 -13.29 -1.34 -1.51
N ASP A 64 -14.18 -0.89 -0.62
CA ASP A 64 -15.60 -1.25 -0.62
C ASP A 64 -16.30 -0.89 -1.94
N ASN A 65 -15.85 0.18 -2.60
CA ASN A 65 -16.34 0.63 -3.90
C ASN A 65 -15.86 -0.25 -5.08
N GLY A 66 -15.12 -1.33 -4.81
CA GLY A 66 -14.60 -2.26 -5.81
C GLY A 66 -13.34 -1.77 -6.54
N ARG A 67 -12.74 -0.65 -6.12
CA ARG A 67 -11.48 -0.17 -6.67
C ARG A 67 -10.30 -0.94 -6.11
N HIS A 68 -9.32 -1.19 -6.97
CA HIS A 68 -8.04 -1.78 -6.60
C HIS A 68 -6.93 -0.74 -6.67
N LEU A 69 -6.21 -0.55 -5.57
CA LEU A 69 -5.10 0.39 -5.45
C LEU A 69 -3.81 -0.39 -5.20
N ARG A 70 -2.76 -0.11 -5.98
CA ARG A 70 -1.43 -0.68 -5.77
C ARG A 70 -0.77 -0.06 -4.55
N LEU A 71 -0.29 -0.88 -3.62
CA LEU A 71 0.39 -0.37 -2.43
C LEU A 71 1.76 0.25 -2.76
N ASP A 72 2.38 -0.14 -3.88
CA ASP A 72 3.62 0.49 -4.38
C ASP A 72 3.47 2.01 -4.61
N GLN A 73 2.29 2.44 -5.04
CA GLN A 73 1.97 3.86 -5.29
C GLN A 73 1.33 4.54 -4.07
N LEU A 74 1.14 3.81 -2.98
CA LEU A 74 0.54 4.33 -1.76
C LEU A 74 1.51 5.31 -1.08
N VAL A 75 0.95 6.44 -0.66
CA VAL A 75 1.70 7.50 0.03
C VAL A 75 1.38 7.45 1.51
N SER A 76 0.11 7.42 1.88
CA SER A 76 -0.32 7.32 3.26
C SER A 76 -1.74 6.78 3.38
N VAL A 77 -2.06 6.24 4.55
CA VAL A 77 -3.41 5.82 4.93
C VAL A 77 -3.69 6.33 6.33
N ASN A 78 -4.82 7.02 6.53
CA ASN A 78 -5.20 7.67 7.78
C ASN A 78 -4.09 8.57 8.36
N GLY A 79 -3.38 9.29 7.49
CA GLY A 79 -2.26 10.15 7.85
C GLY A 79 -0.97 9.40 8.23
N ILE A 80 -0.97 8.07 8.21
CA ILE A 80 0.23 7.25 8.41
C ILE A 80 0.90 7.06 7.05
N ALA A 81 2.03 7.72 6.85
CA ALA A 81 2.82 7.58 5.63
C ALA A 81 3.35 6.14 5.50
N LEU A 82 3.27 5.60 4.28
CA LEU A 82 4.02 4.40 3.92
C LEU A 82 5.50 4.81 3.86
N VAL A 83 6.21 4.60 4.97
CA VAL A 83 7.67 4.72 4.96
C VAL A 83 8.17 3.57 4.12
N GLN A 84 8.47 3.84 2.86
CA GLN A 84 9.26 2.93 2.05
C GLN A 84 10.67 3.01 2.61
N ASN A 85 10.90 2.30 3.72
CA ASN A 85 12.21 2.21 4.33
C ASN A 85 13.06 1.47 3.30
N GLN A 86 13.77 2.24 2.47
CA GLN A 86 14.91 1.73 1.73
C GLN A 86 15.86 1.21 2.80
N CYS A 87 15.78 -0.10 3.06
CA CYS A 87 16.76 -0.81 3.86
C CYS A 87 18.09 -0.70 3.10
N LYS A 88 18.79 0.42 3.31
CA LYS A 88 20.19 0.57 2.95
C LYS A 88 20.98 -0.28 3.92
N ILE A 89 21.36 -1.45 3.44
CA ILE A 89 22.58 -2.15 3.87
C ILE A 89 23.81 -1.27 3.62
#